data_AF-A0A4Y2URI7-F1
#
_entry.id   AF-A0A4Y2URI7-F1
#
_cell.length_a   1.000
_cell.length_b   1.000
_cell.length_c   1.000
_cell.angle_alpha   90.00
_cell.angle_beta   90.00
_cell.angle_gamma   90.00
#
_symmetry.space_group_name_H-M   'P 1'
#
loop_
_entity.id
_entity.type
_entity.pdbx_description
1 polymer ?
#
loop_
_entity_poly.entity_id
_entity_poly.type
_entity_poly.pdbx_seq_one_letter_code
_entity_poly.pdbx_strand_id
1 'polypeptide(L)'
;MTLRKEKVKAAAHVAYIDAQLDIRNVHSMSYPEEANFIIQEKKLDNFGTVSLLEGTEEKSYWTKIQEDRKAKFSSPLVRKKRGRDKIIAKAAKLAEHKNKHIYFDE
;
A
#
# COMPACT_ATOMS: atom_id res chain seq x y z
N MET A 1 11.88 -0.42 -4.99
CA MET A 1 10.57 -0.14 -4.36
C MET A 1 10.62 -0.26 -2.84
N THR A 2 11.07 -1.40 -2.29
CA THR A 2 11.22 -1.67 -0.83
C THR A 2 12.27 -0.81 -0.14
N LEU A 3 13.35 -0.52 -0.86
CA LEU A 3 14.54 0.14 -0.32
C LEU A 3 14.30 1.55 0.24
N ARG A 4 13.36 2.32 -0.33
CA ARG A 4 13.06 3.69 0.17
C ARG A 4 12.17 3.66 1.40
N LYS A 5 11.14 2.82 1.39
CA LYS A 5 10.23 2.63 2.52
C LYS A 5 10.98 2.15 3.76
N GLU A 6 11.88 1.17 3.59
CA GLU A 6 12.71 0.64 4.69
C GLU A 6 13.63 1.72 5.27
N LYS A 7 14.20 2.57 4.42
CA LYS A 7 15.08 3.65 4.85
C LYS A 7 14.36 4.76 5.61
N VAL A 8 13.17 5.17 5.14
CA VAL A 8 12.31 6.12 5.88
C VAL A 8 11.95 5.54 7.25
N LYS A 9 11.62 4.24 7.30
CA LYS A 9 11.31 3.53 8.54
C LYS A 9 12.52 3.35 9.46
N ALA A 10 13.74 3.31 8.93
CA ALA A 10 14.97 3.23 9.70
C ALA A 10 15.39 4.60 10.26
N ALA A 11 15.13 5.67 9.52
CA ALA A 11 15.49 7.04 9.92
C ALA A 11 14.52 7.63 10.95
N ALA A 12 13.27 7.15 10.97
CA ALA A 12 12.20 7.74 11.77
C ALA A 12 11.15 6.73 12.21
N HIS A 13 10.50 7.05 13.33
CA HIS A 13 9.27 6.40 13.72
C HIS A 13 8.12 6.97 12.87
N VAL A 14 7.46 6.11 12.09
CA VAL A 14 6.47 6.54 11.09
C VAL A 14 5.25 5.63 11.17
N ALA A 15 4.06 6.21 11.28
CA ALA A 15 2.81 5.49 11.40
C ALA A 15 2.33 4.92 10.06
N TYR A 16 2.57 5.63 8.97
CA TYR A 16 2.13 5.25 7.63
C TYR A 16 3.08 5.78 6.56
N ILE A 17 3.31 4.98 5.51
CA ILE A 17 4.13 5.37 4.36
C ILE A 17 3.31 5.08 3.10
N ASP A 18 2.96 6.14 2.37
CA ASP A 18 2.43 6.08 1.01
C ASP A 18 3.59 6.19 0.02
N ALA A 19 3.86 5.10 -0.69
CA ALA A 19 4.87 5.04 -1.73
C ALA A 19 4.24 4.42 -2.98
N GLN A 20 3.91 5.27 -3.95
CA GLN A 20 3.27 4.86 -5.19
C GLN A 20 4.32 4.29 -6.16
N LEU A 21 3.96 3.21 -6.89
CA LEU A 21 4.93 2.39 -7.64
C LEU A 21 5.72 3.18 -8.70
N ASP A 22 5.06 4.15 -9.34
CA ASP A 22 5.62 4.89 -10.49
C ASP A 22 5.93 6.38 -10.18
N ILE A 23 5.67 6.83 -8.95
CA ILE A 23 5.89 8.22 -8.55
C ILE A 23 7.18 8.29 -7.73
N ARG A 24 8.05 9.24 -8.06
CA ARG A 24 9.33 9.43 -7.34
C ARG A 24 9.16 9.94 -5.91
N ASN A 25 7.96 10.39 -5.55
CA ASN A 25 7.63 11.00 -4.28
C ASN A 25 7.12 9.96 -3.29
N VAL A 26 7.55 10.07 -2.04
CA VAL A 26 7.13 9.24 -0.92
C VAL A 26 6.55 10.17 0.14
N HIS A 27 5.36 9.84 0.64
CA HIS A 27 4.72 10.58 1.71
C HIS A 27 4.69 9.72 2.96
N SER A 28 5.11 10.27 4.08
CA SER A 28 5.12 9.59 5.38
C SER A 28 4.31 10.38 6.39
N MET A 29 3.53 9.67 7.22
CA MET A 29 2.82 10.27 8.36
C MET A 29 3.58 9.95 9.64
N SER A 30 4.03 10.99 10.33
CA SER A 30 4.72 10.95 11.62
C SER A 30 4.15 12.01 12.56
N TYR A 31 4.55 11.98 13.84
CA TYR A 31 4.19 13.07 14.74
C TYR A 31 4.88 14.37 14.30
N PRO A 32 4.29 15.55 14.58
CA PRO A 32 4.86 16.84 14.17
C PRO A 32 6.30 17.04 14.66
N GLU A 33 6.59 16.64 15.90
CA GLU A 33 7.93 16.72 16.50
C GLU A 33 8.94 15.86 15.73
N GLU A 34 8.57 14.63 15.40
CA GLU A 34 9.40 13.71 14.62
C GLU A 34 9.62 14.22 13.19
N ALA A 35 8.56 14.75 12.55
CA ALA A 35 8.66 15.31 11.20
C ALA A 35 9.67 16.47 11.14
N ASN A 36 9.57 17.39 12.10
CA ASN A 36 10.49 18.52 12.21
C ASN A 36 11.91 18.06 12.51
N PHE A 37 12.08 17.08 13.40
CA PHE A 37 13.39 16.52 13.71
C PHE A 37 14.06 15.88 12.48
N ILE A 38 13.32 15.13 11.65
CA ILE A 38 13.86 14.53 10.43
C ILE A 38 14.33 15.58 9.43
N ILE A 39 13.56 16.67 9.29
CA ILE A 39 13.88 17.77 8.37
C ILE A 39 15.10 18.55 8.87
N GLN A 40 15.16 18.87 10.18
CA GLN A 40 16.27 19.62 10.78
C GLN A 40 17.58 18.83 10.78
N GLU A 41 17.53 17.56 11.15
CA GLU A 41 18.71 16.67 11.20
C GLU A 41 19.16 16.18 9.84
N LYS A 42 18.43 16.52 8.76
CA LYS A 42 18.77 16.15 7.38
C LYS A 42 19.00 14.64 7.21
N LYS A 43 18.35 13.82 8.04
CA LYS A 43 18.55 12.35 8.05
C LYS A 43 18.20 11.69 6.72
N LEU A 44 17.44 12.41 5.90
CA LEU A 44 16.99 11.95 4.59
C LEU A 44 17.57 12.75 3.41
N ASP A 45 18.53 13.66 3.61
CA ASP A 45 19.11 14.49 2.53
C ASP A 45 19.69 13.65 1.38
N ASN A 46 20.27 12.49 1.70
CA ASN A 46 20.80 11.54 0.71
C ASN A 46 19.71 10.90 -0.19
N PHE A 47 18.42 11.13 0.09
CA PHE A 47 17.28 10.55 -0.62
C PHE A 47 16.47 11.56 -1.41
N GLY A 48 16.84 12.84 -1.37
CA GLY A 48 16.22 13.94 -2.09
C GLY A 48 15.70 15.02 -1.16
N THR A 49 14.91 15.94 -1.72
CA THR A 49 14.30 17.03 -0.97
C THR A 49 13.18 16.50 -0.08
N VAL A 50 13.29 16.77 1.23
CA VAL A 50 12.24 16.48 2.20
C VAL A 50 11.67 17.80 2.70
N SER A 51 10.36 17.94 2.63
CA SER A 51 9.63 19.11 3.08
C SER A 51 8.36 18.69 3.82
N LEU A 52 7.95 19.51 4.78
CA LEU A 52 6.65 19.35 5.43
C LEU A 52 5.57 19.83 4.45
N LEU A 53 4.49 19.06 4.32
CA LEU A 53 3.31 19.51 3.60
C LEU A 53 2.51 20.43 4.52
N GLU A 54 2.19 21.63 4.03
CA GLU A 54 1.42 22.62 4.78
C GLU A 54 0.29 23.21 3.94
N GLY A 55 -0.75 23.72 4.61
CA GLY A 55 -1.78 24.54 3.98
C GLY A 55 -2.64 23.80 2.94
N THR A 56 -2.57 24.24 1.68
CA THR A 56 -3.40 23.71 0.59
C THR A 56 -2.96 22.34 0.10
N GLU A 57 -1.65 22.12 0.03
CA GLU A 57 -1.09 20.84 -0.40
C GLU A 57 -1.42 19.73 0.59
N GLU A 58 -1.32 20.02 1.88
CA GLU A 58 -1.67 19.08 2.94
C GLU A 58 -3.15 18.67 2.86
N LYS A 59 -4.06 19.66 2.72
CA LYS A 59 -5.50 19.40 2.56
C LYS A 59 -5.81 18.55 1.33
N SER A 60 -5.14 18.84 0.21
CA SER A 60 -5.30 18.07 -1.03
C SER A 60 -4.85 16.62 -0.82
N TYR A 61 -3.71 16.42 -0.17
CA TYR A 61 -3.19 15.08 0.14
C TYR A 61 -4.11 14.29 1.08
N TRP A 62 -4.66 14.94 2.12
CA TRP A 62 -5.64 14.31 3.00
C TRP A 62 -6.92 13.91 2.24
N THR A 63 -7.38 14.74 1.31
CA THR A 63 -8.53 14.44 0.46
C THR A 63 -8.27 13.22 -0.41
N LYS A 64 -7.08 13.13 -1.05
CA LYS A 64 -6.63 11.95 -1.79
C LYS A 64 -6.70 10.68 -0.92
N ILE A 65 -6.16 10.72 0.30
CA ILE A 65 -6.18 9.57 1.23
C ILE A 65 -7.62 9.13 1.53
N GLN A 66 -8.54 10.08 1.73
CA GLN A 66 -9.94 9.75 2.00
C GLN A 66 -10.62 9.10 0.79
N GLU A 67 -10.35 9.60 -0.41
CA GLU A 67 -10.87 9.02 -1.66
C GLU A 67 -10.34 7.60 -1.89
N ASP A 68 -9.03 7.39 -1.72
CA ASP A 68 -8.41 6.07 -1.82
C ASP A 68 -9.02 5.08 -0.83
N ARG A 69 -9.27 5.52 0.41
CA ARG A 69 -9.98 4.71 1.42
C ARG A 69 -11.40 4.40 0.98
N LYS A 70 -12.16 5.41 0.54
CA LYS A 70 -13.54 5.22 0.05
C LYS A 70 -13.57 4.23 -1.10
N ALA A 71 -12.70 4.36 -2.10
CA ALA A 71 -12.59 3.43 -3.23
C ALA A 71 -12.25 2.01 -2.79
N LYS A 72 -11.30 1.86 -1.85
CA LYS A 72 -10.92 0.55 -1.31
C LYS A 72 -12.08 -0.13 -0.58
N PHE A 73 -12.84 0.62 0.23
CA PHE A 73 -13.97 0.07 1.00
C PHE A 73 -15.27 -0.04 0.18
N SER A 74 -15.45 0.77 -0.87
CA SER A 74 -16.62 0.70 -1.75
C SER A 74 -16.48 -0.39 -2.82
N SER A 75 -15.25 -0.80 -3.13
CA SER A 75 -15.03 -1.96 -4.00
C SER A 75 -15.78 -3.16 -3.43
N PRO A 76 -16.54 -3.90 -4.27
CA PRO A 76 -17.30 -5.04 -3.77
C PRO A 76 -16.29 -6.03 -3.20
N LEU A 77 -16.25 -6.12 -1.86
CA LEU A 77 -15.56 -7.18 -1.14
C LEU A 77 -16.01 -8.47 -1.81
N VAL A 78 -15.11 -9.12 -2.55
CA VAL A 78 -15.41 -10.37 -3.26
C VAL A 78 -16.11 -11.25 -2.26
N ARG A 79 -17.43 -11.43 -2.42
CA ARG A 79 -18.24 -12.16 -1.44
C ARG A 79 -17.66 -13.57 -1.42
N LYS A 80 -16.94 -13.91 -0.34
CA LYS A 80 -16.35 -15.23 -0.21
C LYS A 80 -17.52 -16.22 -0.29
N LYS A 81 -17.51 -17.07 -1.32
CA LYS A 81 -18.53 -18.12 -1.45
C LYS A 81 -18.50 -18.99 -0.19
N ARG A 82 -19.65 -19.20 0.45
CA ARG A 82 -19.79 -19.99 1.69
C ARG A 82 -20.80 -21.12 1.50
N GLY A 83 -20.73 -22.13 2.37
CA GLY A 83 -21.67 -23.27 2.37
C GLY A 83 -21.82 -23.92 0.98
N ARG A 84 -23.06 -23.99 0.50
CA ARG A 84 -23.43 -24.57 -0.79
C ARG A 84 -22.70 -23.93 -1.98
N ASP A 85 -22.57 -22.60 -2.00
CA ASP A 85 -21.93 -21.89 -3.11
C ASP A 85 -20.44 -22.25 -3.24
N LYS A 86 -19.79 -22.54 -2.11
CA LYS A 86 -18.40 -23.00 -2.11
C LYS A 86 -18.28 -24.40 -2.71
N ILE A 87 -19.22 -25.29 -2.40
CA ILE A 87 -19.25 -26.67 -2.92
C ILE A 87 -19.50 -26.65 -4.43
N ILE A 88 -20.49 -25.88 -4.90
CA ILE A 88 -20.80 -25.74 -6.33
C ILE A 88 -19.59 -25.17 -7.08
N ALA A 89 -18.95 -24.12 -6.56
CA ALA A 89 -17.76 -23.55 -7.19
C ALA A 89 -16.58 -24.53 -7.23
N LYS A 90 -16.39 -25.35 -6.17
CA LYS A 90 -15.35 -26.38 -6.14
C LYS A 90 -15.64 -27.49 -7.15
N ALA A 91 -16.89 -27.93 -7.26
CA ALA A 91 -17.32 -28.94 -8.23
C ALA A 91 -17.12 -28.46 -9.66
N ALA A 92 -17.51 -27.21 -9.97
CA ALA A 92 -17.27 -26.60 -11.28
C ALA A 92 -15.78 -26.55 -11.64
N LYS A 93 -14.93 -26.10 -10.69
CA LYS A 93 -13.48 -26.07 -10.89
C LYS A 93 -12.91 -27.47 -11.12
N LEU A 94 -13.33 -28.46 -10.35
CA LEU A 94 -12.91 -29.86 -10.55
C LEU A 94 -13.34 -30.40 -11.91
N ALA A 95 -14.55 -30.09 -12.38
CA ALA A 95 -15.01 -30.48 -13.70
C ALA A 95 -14.17 -29.86 -14.83
N GLU A 96 -13.79 -28.59 -14.71
CA GLU A 96 -12.93 -27.90 -15.68
C GLU A 96 -11.50 -28.47 -15.73
N HIS A 97 -10.99 -28.94 -14.59
CA HIS A 97 -9.64 -29.48 -14.47
C HIS A 97 -9.56 -31.02 -14.54
N LYS A 98 -10.68 -31.72 -14.81
CA LYS A 98 -10.73 -33.20 -14.83
C LYS A 98 -9.73 -33.86 -15.78
N ASN A 99 -9.30 -33.14 -16.82
CA ASN A 99 -8.39 -33.65 -17.84
C ASN A 99 -7.02 -32.94 -17.87
N LYS A 100 -6.69 -32.15 -16.84
CA LYS A 100 -5.37 -31.51 -16.73
C LYS A 100 -4.47 -32.40 -15.90
N HIS A 101 -3.75 -33.31 -16.54
CA HIS A 101 -2.69 -34.07 -15.91
C HIS A 101 -1.49 -33.16 -15.63
N ILE A 102 -0.93 -33.27 -14.43
CA ILE A 102 0.30 -32.59 -14.06
C ILE A 102 1.44 -33.44 -14.62
N TYR A 103 2.16 -32.92 -15.62
CA TYR A 103 3.42 -33.51 -16.05
C TYR A 103 4.54 -32.87 -15.21
N PHE A 104 5.37 -33.70 -14.61
CA PHE A 104 6.62 -33.26 -14.02
C PHE A 104 7.69 -33.45 -15.10
N ASP A 105 8.26 -32.35 -15.58
CA ASP A 105 9.47 -32.41 -16.39
C ASP A 105 10.61 -32.90 -15.48
N GLU A 106 11.40 -33.88 -15.92
CA GLU A 106 12.59 -34.39 -15.20
C GLU A 106 13.67 -33.32 -15.02
#